data_AF-A0A1J8Q5X4-F1
#
_entry.id   AF-A0A1J8Q5X4-F1
#
_cell.length_a   1.000
_cell.length_b   1.000
_cell.length_c   1.000
_cell.angle_alpha   90.00
_cell.angle_beta   90.00
_cell.angle_gamma   90.00
#
_symmetry.space_group_name_H-M   'P 1'
#
loop_
_entity.id
_entity.type
_entity.pdbx_description
1 polymer ?
#
loop_
_entity_poly.entity_id
_entity_poly.type
_entity_poly.pdbx_seq_one_letter_code
_entity_poly.pdbx_strand_id
1 'polypeptide(L)'
;MEAKGKLMCSYPGPAIIVPNTVVDNPTFPPELANFLACMNHDVLDSAATTTKAHSTVLEERDTTHPRYITELLTGFLRTFGEPANIPRI
;
A
#
# COMPACT_ATOMS: atom_id res chain seq x y z
N MET A 1 -0.58 8.50 24.93
CA MET A 1 0.80 8.07 24.59
C MET A 1 1.42 9.21 23.81
N GLU A 2 2.24 10.05 24.46
CA GLU A 2 2.92 11.17 23.80
C GLU A 2 4.29 10.72 23.31
N ALA A 3 4.64 11.05 22.06
CA ALA A 3 5.98 10.80 21.54
C ALA A 3 6.98 11.75 22.21
N LYS A 4 7.96 11.21 22.94
CA LYS A 4 9.07 11.97 23.53
C LYS A 4 10.08 12.33 22.42
N GLY A 5 9.92 13.49 21.78
CA GLY A 5 10.89 14.04 20.81
C GLY A 5 10.28 14.44 19.47
N LYS A 6 11.12 14.90 18.54
CA LYS A 6 10.70 15.21 17.16
C LYS A 6 10.34 13.91 16.44
N LEU A 7 9.24 13.91 15.69
CA LEU A 7 8.94 12.83 14.75
C LEU A 7 10.07 12.76 13.71
N MET A 8 10.74 11.61 13.64
CA MET A 8 11.68 11.31 12.57
C MET A 8 10.95 10.47 11.52
N CYS A 9 10.79 11.03 10.33
CA CYS A 9 10.34 10.31 9.16
C CYS A 9 11.54 10.07 8.25
N SER A 10 11.75 8.83 7.81
CA SER A 10 12.81 8.48 6.87
C SER A 10 12.22 8.18 5.50
N TYR A 11 12.69 8.89 4.47
CA TYR A 11 12.15 8.78 3.11
C TYR A 11 13.18 8.26 2.10
N PRO A 12 12.74 7.51 1.08
CA PRO A 12 11.38 7.00 0.92
C PRO A 12 11.11 5.81 1.87
N GLY A 13 9.87 5.31 1.88
CA GLY A 13 9.45 4.16 2.67
C GLY A 13 10.15 2.85 2.27
N PRO A 14 9.65 1.68 2.72
CA PRO A 14 10.14 0.40 2.22
C PRO A 14 10.19 0.37 0.68
N ALA A 15 11.32 -0.07 0.13
CA ALA A 15 11.52 -0.19 -1.31
C ALA A 15 11.81 -1.65 -1.65
N ILE A 16 11.28 -2.12 -2.77
CA ILE A 16 11.47 -3.48 -3.28
C ILE A 16 12.14 -3.37 -4.64
N ILE A 17 13.23 -4.11 -4.84
CA ILE A 17 13.86 -4.25 -6.15
C ILE A 17 13.30 -5.51 -6.83
N VAL A 18 12.75 -5.32 -8.03
CA VAL A 18 12.21 -6.40 -8.86
C VAL A 18 13.17 -6.62 -10.03
N PRO A 19 13.66 -7.85 -10.28
CA PRO A 19 14.55 -8.12 -11.41
C PRO A 19 13.87 -7.87 -12.76
N ASN A 20 14.64 -7.38 -13.75
CA ASN A 20 14.11 -7.20 -15.11
C ASN A 20 13.56 -8.50 -15.70
N THR A 21 14.15 -9.66 -15.38
CA THR A 21 13.63 -10.96 -15.82
C THR A 21 12.20 -11.25 -15.38
N VAL A 22 11.74 -10.64 -14.27
CA VAL A 22 10.35 -10.72 -13.83
C VAL A 22 9.49 -9.70 -14.57
N VAL A 23 9.97 -8.46 -14.73
CA VAL A 23 9.24 -7.40 -15.42
C VAL A 23 9.06 -7.69 -16.91
N ASP A 24 10.06 -8.28 -17.54
CA ASP A 24 10.09 -8.68 -18.95
C ASP A 24 9.23 -9.93 -19.20
N ASN A 25 8.78 -10.63 -18.15
CA ASN A 25 7.81 -11.69 -18.29
C ASN A 25 6.47 -11.07 -18.76
N PRO A 26 5.92 -11.48 -19.91
CA PRO A 26 4.71 -10.86 -20.47
C PRO A 26 3.47 -11.01 -19.58
N THR A 27 3.49 -11.93 -18.62
CA THR A 27 2.39 -12.15 -17.67
C THR A 27 2.44 -11.17 -16.48
N PHE A 28 3.61 -10.65 -16.10
CA PHE A 28 3.74 -9.81 -14.91
C PHE A 28 3.07 -8.42 -15.04
N PRO A 29 3.29 -7.63 -16.11
CA PRO A 29 2.63 -6.33 -16.26
C PRO A 29 1.08 -6.39 -16.21
N PRO A 30 0.39 -7.32 -16.89
CA PRO A 30 -1.06 -7.40 -16.80
C PRO A 30 -1.54 -7.86 -15.42
N GLU A 31 -0.82 -8.76 -14.74
CA GLU A 31 -1.15 -9.16 -13.36
C GLU A 31 -1.02 -8.00 -12.38
N LEU A 32 0.08 -7.23 -12.47
CA LEU A 32 0.29 -6.04 -11.66
C LEU A 32 -0.81 -5.00 -11.92
N ALA A 33 -1.15 -4.75 -13.18
CA ALA A 33 -2.22 -3.82 -13.55
C ALA A 33 -3.58 -4.27 -12.98
N ASN A 34 -3.90 -5.56 -13.10
CA ASN A 34 -5.14 -6.12 -12.55
C ASN A 34 -5.17 -6.00 -11.02
N PHE A 35 -4.06 -6.32 -10.34
CA PHE A 35 -3.94 -6.18 -8.89
C PHE A 35 -4.16 -4.72 -8.44
N LEU A 36 -3.54 -3.76 -9.13
CA LEU A 36 -3.75 -2.33 -8.86
C LEU A 36 -5.19 -1.88 -9.11
N ALA A 37 -5.84 -2.36 -10.18
CA ALA A 37 -7.23 -2.06 -10.48
C ALA A 37 -8.18 -2.61 -9.41
N CYS A 38 -7.99 -3.87 -8.98
CA CYS A 38 -8.75 -4.47 -7.89
C CYS A 38 -8.58 -3.66 -6.60
N MET A 39 -7.34 -3.28 -6.22
CA MET A 39 -7.12 -2.46 -5.03
C MET A 39 -7.77 -1.07 -5.08
N ASN A 40 -8.02 -0.52 -6.26
CA ASN A 40 -8.71 0.76 -6.41
C ASN A 40 -10.23 0.64 -6.21
N HIS A 41 -10.81 -0.53 -6.55
CA HIS A 41 -12.25 -0.75 -6.49
C HIS A 41 -12.72 -1.53 -5.25
N ASP A 42 -11.88 -2.41 -4.72
CA ASP A 42 -12.26 -3.29 -3.62
C ASP A 42 -12.24 -2.55 -2.28
N VAL A 43 -13.39 -2.53 -1.61
CA VAL A 43 -13.52 -2.00 -0.24
C VAL A 43 -13.19 -3.13 0.74
N LEU A 44 -11.99 -3.09 1.32
CA LEU A 44 -11.56 -3.96 2.40
C LEU A 44 -12.16 -3.47 3.73
N ASP A 45 -12.13 -4.32 4.76
CA ASP A 45 -12.54 -4.00 6.15
C ASP A 45 -11.83 -2.79 6.78
N SER A 46 -10.86 -2.18 6.08
CA SER A 46 -10.21 -0.91 6.46
C SER A 46 -10.91 0.34 5.90
N ALA A 47 -12.13 0.21 5.36
CA ALA A 47 -12.94 1.35 4.97
C ALA A 47 -13.09 2.32 6.16
N ALA A 48 -12.98 3.62 5.87
CA ALA A 48 -13.21 4.62 6.90
C ALA A 48 -14.64 4.48 7.43
N THR A 49 -14.80 4.53 8.75
CA THR A 49 -16.11 4.56 9.39
C THR A 49 -16.27 5.85 10.17
N THR A 50 -17.51 6.31 10.26
CA THR A 50 -17.87 7.51 11.00
C THR A 50 -19.08 7.23 11.87
N THR A 51 -19.17 7.91 13.02
CA THR A 51 -20.32 7.77 13.93
C THR A 51 -21.35 8.84 13.60
N LYS A 52 -22.53 8.41 13.12
CA LYS A 52 -23.67 9.29 12.85
C LYS A 52 -24.86 8.83 13.68
N ALA A 53 -25.46 9.74 14.45
CA ALA A 53 -26.62 9.45 15.30
C ALA A 53 -26.44 8.17 16.18
N HIS A 54 -25.29 8.05 16.84
CA HIS A 54 -24.89 6.87 17.64
C HIS A 54 -24.78 5.54 16.89
N SER A 55 -24.78 5.55 15.56
CA SER A 55 -24.53 4.38 14.72
C SER A 55 -23.22 4.51 13.96
N THR A 56 -22.48 3.41 13.84
CA THR A 56 -21.26 3.34 13.03
C THR A 56 -21.66 3.06 11.58
N VAL A 57 -21.33 3.99 10.69
CA VAL A 57 -21.65 3.89 9.26
C VAL A 57 -20.36 3.93 8.46
N LEU A 58 -20.32 3.15 7.37
CA LEU A 58 -19.23 3.22 6.41
C LEU A 58 -19.22 4.60 5.74
N GLU A 59 -18.06 5.22 5.73
CA GLU A 59 -17.84 6.53 5.13
C GLU A 59 -17.28 6.32 3.71
N GLU A 60 -18.04 6.71 2.71
CA GLU A 60 -17.56 6.76 1.34
C GLU A 60 -16.57 7.92 1.21
N ARG A 61 -15.31 7.61 0.89
CA ARG A 61 -14.23 8.59 0.67
C ARG A 61 -13.64 8.37 -0.71
N ASP A 62 -13.21 9.45 -1.35
CA ASP A 62 -12.56 9.40 -2.67
C ASP A 62 -11.22 8.65 -2.67
N THR A 63 -10.60 8.47 -1.50
CA THR A 63 -9.29 7.82 -1.34
C THR A 63 -9.38 6.53 -0.53
N THR A 64 -8.94 5.42 -1.11
CA THR A 64 -8.79 4.13 -0.43
C THR A 64 -7.75 4.21 0.71
N HIS A 65 -7.91 3.36 1.73
CA HIS A 65 -7.08 3.39 2.94
C HIS A 65 -5.57 3.21 2.62
N PRO A 66 -4.63 4.05 3.10
CA PRO A 66 -3.23 4.03 2.67
C PRO A 66 -2.52 2.65 2.77
N ARG A 67 -3.01 1.78 3.66
CA ARG A 67 -2.62 0.36 3.79
C ARG A 67 -2.62 -0.44 2.47
N TYR A 68 -3.49 -0.14 1.51
CA TYR A 68 -3.47 -0.79 0.19
C TYR A 68 -2.12 -0.66 -0.51
N ILE A 69 -1.49 0.50 -0.38
CA ILE A 69 -0.20 0.75 -1.01
C ILE A 69 0.94 0.32 -0.09
N THR A 70 0.90 0.74 1.18
CA THR A 70 2.05 0.54 2.09
C THR A 70 2.23 -0.90 2.54
N GLU A 71 1.17 -1.72 2.54
CA GLU A 71 1.24 -3.12 2.99
C GLU A 71 0.93 -4.10 1.86
N LEU A 72 -0.22 -3.96 1.18
CA LEU A 72 -0.65 -4.94 0.17
C LEU A 72 0.23 -4.91 -1.08
N LEU A 73 0.42 -3.75 -1.72
CA LEU A 73 1.32 -3.64 -2.88
C LEU A 73 2.76 -4.01 -2.51
N THR A 74 3.23 -3.57 -1.35
CA THR A 74 4.58 -3.92 -0.88
C THR A 74 4.73 -5.43 -0.67
N GLY A 75 3.71 -6.10 -0.10
CA GLY A 75 3.66 -7.55 0.06
C GLY A 75 3.60 -8.30 -1.27
N PHE A 76 2.82 -7.81 -2.23
CA PHE A 76 2.78 -8.35 -3.58
C PHE A 76 4.15 -8.25 -4.26
N LEU A 77 4.79 -7.08 -4.24
CA LEU A 77 6.10 -6.92 -4.88
C LEU A 77 7.20 -7.77 -4.21
N ARG A 78 7.09 -8.05 -2.90
CA ARG A 78 7.99 -8.98 -2.18
C ARG A 78 7.92 -10.42 -2.69
N THR A 79 6.85 -10.85 -3.35
CA THR A 79 6.81 -12.22 -3.92
C THR A 79 7.67 -12.33 -5.18
N PHE A 80 8.02 -11.20 -5.79
CA PHE A 80 8.72 -11.10 -7.06
C PHE A 80 10.11 -10.45 -6.94
N GLY A 81 10.48 -9.98 -5.76
CA GLY A 81 11.67 -9.19 -5.55
C GLY A 81 12.07 -9.13 -4.07
N GLU A 82 13.13 -8.40 -3.81
CA GLU A 82 13.75 -8.34 -2.47
C GLU A 82 13.74 -6.90 -1.94
N PRO A 83 13.76 -6.70 -0.62
CA PRO A 83 13.90 -5.35 -0.07
C PRO A 83 15.18 -4.67 -0.56
N ALA A 84 15.03 -3.49 -1.13
CA ALA A 84 16.12 -2.68 -1.62
C ALA A 84 16.71 -1.84 -0.49
N ASN A 85 18.04 -1.85 -0.39
CA ASN A 85 18.76 -0.91 0.46
C ASN A 85 19.00 0.39 -0.33
N ILE A 86 18.22 1.41 -0.02
CA ILE A 86 18.27 2.72 -0.67
C ILE A 86 18.69 3.79 0.33
N PRO A 87 19.45 4.83 -0.08
CA PRO A 87 19.73 5.97 0.75
C PRO A 87 18.43 6.62 1.23
N ARG A 88 18.34 6.87 2.55
CA ARG A 88 17.19 7.53 3.17
C ARG A 88 17.60 8.89 3.74
N ILE A 89 16.70 9.86 3.62
CA ILE A 89 16.79 11.19 4.25
C ILE A 89 15.85 11.30 5.44
#